data_AF-A0A8K1K101-F1
#
_entry.id   AF-A0A8K1K101-F1
#
_cell.length_a   1.000
_cell.length_b   1.000
_cell.length_c   1.000
_cell.angle_alpha   90.00
_cell.angle_beta   90.00
_cell.angle_gamma   90.00
#
_symmetry.space_group_name_H-M   'P 1'
#
loop_
_entity.id
_entity.type
_entity.pdbx_description
1 polymer ?
#
loop_
_entity_poly.entity_id
_entity_poly.type
_entity_poly.pdbx_seq_one_letter_code
_entity_poly.pdbx_strand_id
1 'polypeptide(L)'
;LGNGPGDPIVCKKTVDNIKEVLKSSQLKPIFGICLGHQLLATAIGCKTFKMKYGNRGHNLPCIHNGTKRCFMTSQNHGYCVNTETLNS
;
A
#
# COMPACT_ATOMS: atom_id res chain seq x y z
N LEU A 1 7.48 -6.02 -3.57
CA LEU A 1 6.97 -6.31 -2.20
C LEU A 1 5.64 -7.05 -2.33
N GLY A 2 5.50 -8.23 -1.70
CA GLY A 2 4.31 -9.11 -1.84
C GLY A 2 3.19 -8.86 -0.82
N ASN A 3 2.20 -9.75 -0.81
CA ASN A 3 1.06 -9.74 0.13
C ASN A 3 1.38 -10.49 1.44
N GLY A 4 0.60 -10.22 2.50
CA GLY A 4 0.72 -10.92 3.78
C GLY A 4 -0.29 -10.43 4.82
N PRO A 5 -0.52 -11.19 5.91
CA PRO A 5 -1.32 -10.75 7.04
C PRO A 5 -0.57 -9.71 7.89
N GLY A 6 -1.29 -8.77 8.49
CA GLY A 6 -0.74 -7.88 9.52
C GLY A 6 -0.95 -6.39 9.25
N ASP A 7 -0.59 -5.60 10.25
CA ASP A 7 -0.55 -4.14 10.20
C ASP A 7 0.87 -3.69 9.81
N PRO A 8 1.05 -2.85 8.77
CA PRO A 8 2.32 -2.24 8.38
C PRO A 8 3.10 -1.62 9.54
N ILE A 9 2.40 -1.11 10.56
CA ILE A 9 3.00 -0.49 11.75
C ILE A 9 3.90 -1.48 12.52
N VAL A 10 3.63 -2.79 12.41
CA VAL A 10 4.40 -3.84 13.08
C VAL A 10 5.71 -4.15 12.34
N CYS A 11 5.82 -3.79 11.06
CA CYS A 11 6.96 -4.10 10.19
C CYS A 11 7.98 -2.94 10.11
N LYS A 12 8.31 -2.30 11.25
CA LYS A 12 9.22 -1.13 11.29
C LYS A 12 10.55 -1.36 10.55
N LYS A 13 11.21 -2.48 10.80
CA LYS A 13 12.47 -2.85 10.12
C LYS A 13 12.32 -2.90 8.60
N THR A 14 11.20 -3.43 8.10
CA THR A 14 10.94 -3.49 6.65
C THR A 14 10.68 -2.11 6.08
N VAL A 15 9.94 -1.25 6.78
CA VAL A 15 9.71 0.14 6.39
C VAL A 15 11.03 0.91 6.34
N ASP A 16 11.90 0.74 7.32
CA ASP A 16 13.20 1.41 7.37
C ASP A 16 14.13 0.96 6.23
N ASN A 17 14.16 -0.34 5.93
CA ASN A 17 14.88 -0.86 4.77
C ASN A 17 14.35 -0.27 3.45
N ILE A 18 13.02 -0.13 3.30
CA ILE A 18 12.43 0.48 2.11
C ILE A 18 12.81 1.96 2.01
N LYS A 19 12.82 2.69 3.13
CA LYS A 19 13.29 4.09 3.18
C LYS A 19 14.72 4.25 2.70
N GLU A 20 15.62 3.36 3.15
CA GLU A 20 17.02 3.34 2.69
C GLU A 20 17.10 3.13 1.17
N VAL A 21 16.34 2.16 0.64
CA VAL A 21 16.31 1.90 -0.80
C VAL A 21 15.74 3.10 -1.59
N LEU A 22 14.70 3.76 -1.08
CA LEU A 22 14.11 4.95 -1.70
C LEU A 22 15.05 6.17 -1.68
N LYS A 23 15.97 6.25 -0.71
CA LYS A 23 17.00 7.30 -0.62
C LYS A 23 18.27 6.99 -1.43
N SER A 24 18.42 5.77 -1.91
CA SER A 24 19.58 5.35 -2.69
C SER A 24 19.69 6.14 -3.98
N SER A 25 20.92 6.52 -4.37
CA SER A 25 21.22 7.17 -5.65
C SER A 25 21.01 6.25 -6.85
N GLN A 26 20.95 4.93 -6.63
CA GLN A 26 20.66 3.95 -7.68
C GLN A 26 19.14 3.74 -7.81
N LEU A 27 18.56 4.38 -8.82
CA LEU A 27 17.12 4.27 -9.10
C LEU A 27 16.77 2.86 -9.57
N LYS A 28 16.08 2.09 -8.72
CA LYS A 28 15.47 0.80 -9.09
C LYS A 28 13.95 0.91 -8.97
N PRO A 29 13.16 0.51 -9.98
CA PRO A 29 11.71 0.53 -9.89
C PRO A 29 11.22 -0.36 -8.74
N ILE A 30 10.31 0.15 -7.92
CA ILE A 30 9.71 -0.59 -6.81
C ILE A 30 8.21 -0.70 -7.03
N PHE A 31 7.70 -1.93 -6.90
CA PHE A 31 6.27 -2.21 -7.00
C PHE A 31 5.80 -2.98 -5.77
N GLY A 32 4.71 -2.50 -5.15
CA GLY A 32 4.11 -3.07 -3.96
C GLY A 32 2.67 -3.45 -4.19
N ILE A 33 2.30 -4.66 -3.78
CA ILE A 33 0.95 -5.21 -3.91
C ILE A 33 0.39 -5.49 -2.51
N CYS A 34 -0.85 -5.08 -2.25
CA CYS A 34 -1.53 -5.27 -0.96
C CYS A 34 -0.70 -4.73 0.21
N LEU A 35 -0.16 -5.60 1.08
CA LEU A 35 0.75 -5.19 2.16
C LEU A 35 1.97 -4.44 1.65
N GLY A 36 2.53 -4.85 0.51
CA GLY A 36 3.64 -4.14 -0.12
C GLY A 36 3.30 -2.70 -0.52
N HIS A 37 2.07 -2.43 -0.94
CA HIS A 37 1.59 -1.06 -1.22
C HIS A 37 1.55 -0.24 0.08
N GLN A 38 1.03 -0.82 1.16
CA GLN A 38 0.94 -0.14 2.45
C GLN A 38 2.34 0.16 3.03
N LEU A 39 3.27 -0.79 2.96
CA LEU A 39 4.66 -0.59 3.41
C LEU A 39 5.37 0.53 2.63
N LEU A 40 5.15 0.63 1.32
CA LEU A 40 5.67 1.73 0.51
C LEU A 40 5.09 3.08 0.93
N ALA A 41 3.77 3.15 1.13
CA ALA A 41 3.11 4.35 1.60
C ALA A 41 3.63 4.78 2.99
N THR A 42 3.79 3.84 3.91
CA THR A 42 4.38 4.13 5.23
C THR A 42 5.84 4.55 5.15
N ALA A 43 6.63 4.00 4.21
CA ALA A 43 8.01 4.40 3.99
C ALA A 43 8.13 5.87 3.56
N ILE A 44 7.17 6.39 2.78
CA ILE A 44 7.12 7.80 2.39
C ILE A 44 6.40 8.72 3.39
N GLY A 45 5.99 8.21 4.55
CA GLY A 45 5.41 9.01 5.64
C GLY A 45 3.89 8.91 5.80
N CYS A 46 3.18 8.17 4.94
CA CYS A 46 1.74 7.99 5.08
C CYS A 46 1.37 7.11 6.28
N LYS A 47 0.17 7.32 6.82
CA LYS A 47 -0.40 6.49 7.88
C LYS A 47 -1.39 5.48 7.31
N THR A 48 -1.51 4.35 7.99
CA THR A 48 -2.48 3.30 7.68
C THR A 48 -3.50 3.18 8.81
N PHE A 49 -4.71 2.75 8.48
CA PHE A 49 -5.76 2.53 9.46
C PHE A 49 -6.53 1.23 9.17
N LYS A 50 -7.12 0.66 10.22
CA LYS A 50 -7.93 -0.55 10.13
C LYS A 50 -9.33 -0.21 9.62
N MET A 51 -9.74 -0.88 8.54
CA MET A 51 -11.09 -0.75 8.00
C MET A 51 -12.09 -1.53 8.87
N LYS A 52 -13.34 -1.06 8.94
CA LYS A 52 -14.41 -1.71 9.74
C LYS A 52 -14.67 -3.16 9.28
N TYR A 53 -14.81 -3.36 7.98
CA TYR A 53 -15.05 -4.67 7.38
C TYR A 53 -13.94 -5.11 6.43
N GLY A 54 -13.13 -4.18 5.90
CA GLY A 54 -12.11 -4.47 4.91
C GLY A 54 -12.68 -4.85 3.54
N ASN A 55 -11.79 -5.10 2.59
CA ASN A 55 -12.12 -5.51 1.23
C ASN A 55 -11.71 -6.97 1.03
N ARG A 56 -12.68 -7.88 0.90
CA ARG A 56 -12.46 -9.32 0.74
C ARG A 56 -13.41 -9.89 -0.32
N GLY A 57 -12.87 -10.22 -1.49
CA GLY A 57 -13.65 -10.79 -2.59
C GLY A 57 -12.93 -10.70 -3.93
N HIS A 58 -13.51 -11.34 -4.93
CA HIS A 58 -12.97 -11.40 -6.30
C HIS A 58 -13.66 -10.44 -7.27
N ASN A 59 -14.62 -9.66 -6.79
CA ASN A 59 -15.52 -8.81 -7.57
C ASN A 59 -15.51 -7.35 -7.10
N LEU A 60 -14.38 -6.85 -6.59
CA LEU A 60 -14.30 -5.46 -6.14
C LEU A 60 -13.88 -4.54 -7.29
N PRO A 61 -14.68 -3.51 -7.63
CA PRO A 61 -14.32 -2.56 -8.66
C PRO A 61 -13.16 -1.66 -8.21
N CYS A 62 -12.23 -1.38 -9.10
CA CYS A 62 -11.16 -0.40 -8.91
C CYS A 62 -11.08 0.53 -10.13
N ILE A 63 -11.13 1.83 -9.89
CA ILE A 63 -11.10 2.87 -10.92
C ILE A 63 -9.65 3.31 -11.12
N HIS A 64 -9.19 3.32 -12.37
CA HIS A 64 -7.91 3.92 -12.70
C HIS A 64 -8.11 5.43 -12.85
N ASN A 65 -7.82 6.16 -11.77
CA ASN A 65 -7.97 7.61 -11.68
C ASN A 65 -7.24 8.35 -12.82
N GLY A 66 -7.87 9.40 -13.36
CA GLY A 66 -7.37 10.10 -14.57
C GLY A 66 -7.71 9.41 -15.89
N THR A 67 -8.34 8.23 -15.86
CA THR A 67 -8.88 7.55 -17.04
C THR A 67 -10.37 7.25 -16.87
N LYS A 68 -11.03 6.73 -17.92
CA LYS A 68 -12.43 6.26 -17.88
C LYS A 68 -12.55 4.73 -17.63
N ARG A 69 -11.48 4.08 -17.17
CA ARG A 69 -11.41 2.62 -17.04
C ARG A 69 -11.70 2.15 -15.61
N CYS A 70 -12.50 1.09 -15.50
CA CYS A 70 -12.76 0.36 -14.27
C CYS A 70 -12.37 -1.11 -14.46
N PHE A 71 -11.77 -1.71 -13.43
CA PHE A 71 -11.34 -3.10 -13.43
C PHE A 71 -12.00 -3.85 -12.28
N MET A 72 -12.44 -5.08 -12.54
CA MET A 72 -12.84 -5.99 -11.47
C MET A 72 -11.59 -6.64 -10.89
N THR A 73 -11.43 -6.56 -9.57
CA THR A 73 -10.19 -6.96 -8.87
C THR A 73 -10.46 -7.94 -7.74
N SER A 74 -9.47 -8.80 -7.51
CA SER A 74 -9.40 -9.60 -6.29
C SER A 74 -8.72 -8.80 -5.19
N GLN A 75 -9.43 -8.60 -4.09
CA GLN A 75 -8.92 -7.86 -2.93
C GLN A 75 -9.07 -8.70 -1.67
N ASN A 76 -8.06 -8.63 -0.81
CA ASN A 76 -8.06 -9.27 0.50
C ASN A 76 -7.20 -8.46 1.47
N HIS A 77 -7.73 -7.33 1.95
CA HIS A 77 -7.04 -6.47 2.92
C HIS A 77 -8.01 -5.86 3.94
N GLY A 78 -7.54 -5.77 5.19
CA GLY A 78 -8.26 -5.13 6.30
C GLY A 78 -7.74 -3.75 6.69
N TYR A 79 -6.65 -3.31 6.07
CA TYR A 79 -6.03 -2.00 6.29
C TYR A 79 -6.03 -1.18 5.01
N CYS A 80 -6.05 0.14 5.15
CA CYS A 80 -6.00 1.10 4.05
C CYS A 80 -5.00 2.21 4.36
N VAL A 81 -4.43 2.82 3.32
CA VAL A 81 -3.60 4.02 3.42
C VAL A 81 -4.51 5.24 3.55
N ASN A 82 -4.24 6.13 4.50
CA ASN A 82 -4.96 7.40 4.60
C ASN A 82 -4.42 8.39 3.55
N THR A 83 -5.24 8.70 2.55
CA THR A 83 -4.91 9.63 1.46
C THR A 83 -4.66 11.05 1.95
N GLU A 84 -5.24 11.46 3.08
CA GLU A 84 -5.01 12.78 3.68
C GLU A 84 -3.56 12.94 4.16
N THR A 85 -2.89 11.81 4.46
CA THR A 85 -1.51 11.82 4.94
C THR A 85 -0.45 11.81 3.84
N LEU A 86 -0.87 11.83 2.56
CA LEU A 86 0.04 11.72 1.41
C LEU A 86 0.91 12.97 1.18
N ASN A 87 0.49 14.15 1.66
CA ASN A 87 1.18 15.43 1.50
C ASN A 87 1.73 15.99 2.82
N SER A 88 1.97 15.12 3.82
CA SER A 88 2.40 15.52 5.17
C SER A 88 3.91 15.51 5.31
#